data_AF-A0A2P2M9F2-F1
#
_entry.id   AF-A0A2P2M9F2-F1
#
_cell.length_a   1.000
_cell.length_b   1.000
_cell.length_c   1.000
_cell.angle_alpha   90.00
_cell.angle_beta   90.00
_cell.angle_gamma   90.00
#
_symmetry.space_group_name_H-M   'P 1'
#
loop_
_entity.id
_entity.type
_entity.pdbx_description
1 polymer ?
#
loop_
_entity_poly.entity_id
_entity_poly.type
_entity_poly.pdbx_seq_one_letter_code
_entity_poly.pdbx_strand_id
1 'polypeptide(L)'
;MPHWRNRCPYLMSQKVDMLVDDQSSGRCTLLLTGYLRVHSLSVNQLVHIAGAGDYQLKKIEILNDPCPLNAKKKTDAMELDDVLDVQVIRSVHPDPSTQEPLVVENVPDPLAGEQTWPTEAEMAEADKTQKEKQLKQRKLPRGTSAYQAAWILDNTDDEGSASDSETGDGMVLDETEVIPGQEGAKGSDFDDDQASLSFKDVDEETENDSVMMEGENLTREQIEDDIKKIKEAHAEDEEFPDEVDTPLDVPARKRFAKYRGLKSFRTSSWDPKESLPPDYARIFAFDNFAKTQKHVERALTMEQEDRDDCISAGQYARLHINEVPTLVASKLCALAETIPVIASGLLQHESKMSVLHFSIKKHEMYDSPIKAKEELVFHVGFRQFVARPIFSTDNISSDKHKMERFLHAGRFSIASIYAPICFPPLPLIVLKSVEGAATAVAAVGALRSVDPDRIILKKIILTGYPQRVSKLKASVRYMFHNPEDVRWFKPVEVWTKCGRRGRVKEPVGTHGAMKCIFNGVLQQHDTVCMSLYKRSYPKWPEHRFPILDV
;
A
#
# COMPACT_ATOMS: atom_id res chain seq x y z
N MET A 1 15.69 15.32 29.43
CA MET A 1 14.84 15.46 28.22
C MET A 1 14.91 14.16 27.42
N PRO A 2 13.81 13.67 26.83
CA PRO A 2 13.83 12.54 25.90
C PRO A 2 14.80 12.81 24.75
N HIS A 3 15.63 11.83 24.37
CA HIS A 3 16.71 12.03 23.37
C HIS A 3 16.18 12.56 22.03
N TRP A 4 15.01 12.11 21.58
CA TRP A 4 14.41 12.54 20.32
C TRP A 4 14.02 14.03 20.29
N ARG A 5 13.65 14.62 21.44
CA ARG A 5 13.36 16.07 21.54
C ARG A 5 14.63 16.91 21.48
N ASN A 6 15.78 16.32 21.78
CA ASN A 6 17.06 16.99 21.77
C ASN A 6 17.72 16.95 20.38
N ARG A 7 16.99 16.63 19.31
CA ARG A 7 17.55 16.52 17.95
C ARG A 7 17.05 17.62 17.03
N CYS A 8 15.80 18.04 17.21
CA CYS A 8 15.18 19.06 16.39
C CYS A 8 14.90 20.30 17.26
N PRO A 9 15.14 21.51 16.74
CA PRO A 9 14.65 22.72 17.40
C PRO A 9 13.12 22.69 17.41
N TYR A 10 12.51 23.12 18.51
CA TYR A 10 11.06 23.25 18.58
C TYR A 10 10.64 24.50 19.33
N LEU A 11 9.48 25.03 18.95
CA LEU A 11 8.82 26.19 19.53
C LEU A 11 7.44 25.77 20.01
N MET A 12 7.15 26.07 21.26
CA MET A 12 5.82 25.92 21.85
C MET A 12 5.13 27.28 21.79
N SER A 13 4.00 27.36 21.08
CA SER A 13 3.31 28.63 20.86
C SER A 13 2.67 29.14 22.14
N GLN A 14 2.84 30.42 22.43
CA GLN A 14 2.06 31.17 23.42
C GLN A 14 0.92 31.95 22.77
N LYS A 15 1.13 32.45 21.56
CA LYS A 15 0.12 33.11 20.75
C LYS A 15 0.16 32.57 19.33
N VAL A 16 -1.02 32.38 18.76
CA VAL A 16 -1.22 31.93 17.39
C VAL A 16 -2.14 32.94 16.72
N ASP A 17 -1.59 33.71 15.79
CA ASP A 17 -2.35 34.66 14.98
C ASP A 17 -2.32 34.21 13.50
N MET A 18 -3.27 34.66 12.70
CA MET A 18 -3.27 34.45 11.25
C MET A 18 -3.35 35.78 10.52
N LEU A 19 -2.59 35.91 9.44
CA LEU A 19 -2.68 37.02 8.49
C LEU A 19 -3.24 36.48 7.18
N VAL A 20 -4.45 36.92 6.84
CA VAL A 20 -5.06 36.63 5.55
C VAL A 20 -4.47 37.60 4.54
N ASP A 21 -3.84 37.08 3.48
CA ASP A 21 -3.36 37.89 2.37
C ASP A 21 -4.52 38.02 1.37
N ASP A 22 -4.94 39.25 1.06
CA ASP A 22 -6.12 39.53 0.23
C ASP A 22 -5.98 39.02 -1.23
N GLN A 23 -4.78 38.60 -1.63
CA GLN A 23 -4.44 38.25 -3.01
C GLN A 23 -4.42 36.72 -3.30
N SER A 24 -4.43 35.86 -2.28
CA SER A 24 -4.33 34.41 -2.46
C SER A 24 -5.58 33.66 -2.04
N SER A 25 -6.23 32.98 -3.01
CA SER A 25 -7.39 32.12 -2.81
C SER A 25 -7.15 31.03 -1.74
N GLY A 26 -7.68 31.22 -0.53
CA GLY A 26 -7.74 30.19 0.51
C GLY A 26 -6.44 29.87 1.27
N ARG A 27 -5.37 30.66 1.10
CA ARG A 27 -4.09 30.50 1.83
C ARG A 27 -3.82 31.73 2.71
N CYS A 28 -3.15 31.51 3.83
CA CYS A 28 -2.81 32.56 4.80
C CYS A 28 -1.40 32.36 5.38
N THR A 29 -0.85 33.42 5.96
CA THR A 29 0.41 33.37 6.71
C THR A 29 0.09 33.14 8.18
N LEU A 30 0.56 32.02 8.76
CA LEU A 30 0.37 31.72 10.18
C LEU A 30 1.52 32.35 11.00
N LEU A 31 1.18 32.91 12.15
CA LEU A 31 2.09 33.56 13.07
C LEU A 31 2.13 32.79 14.38
N LEU A 32 3.28 32.18 14.68
CA LEU A 32 3.49 31.46 15.94
C LEU A 32 4.50 32.23 16.79
N THR A 33 4.07 32.76 17.94
CA THR A 33 4.99 33.39 18.90
C THR A 33 5.31 32.44 20.04
N GLY A 34 6.57 32.35 20.43
CA GLY A 34 6.98 31.49 21.53
C GLY A 34 8.49 31.51 21.75
N TYR A 35 8.93 30.73 22.75
CA TYR A 35 10.36 30.55 23.01
C TYR A 35 10.90 29.38 22.20
N LEU A 36 12.03 29.60 21.54
CA LEU A 36 12.77 28.53 20.88
C LEU A 36 13.45 27.64 21.93
N ARG A 37 13.37 26.32 21.78
CA ARG A 37 13.97 25.37 22.72
C ARG A 37 14.99 24.46 22.04
N VAL A 38 15.96 24.02 22.84
CA VAL A 38 17.00 23.03 22.52
C VAL A 38 18.07 23.51 21.54
N HIS A 39 17.73 23.62 20.25
CA HIS A 39 18.69 23.94 19.19
C HIS A 39 18.34 25.25 18.51
N SER A 40 19.30 25.79 17.74
CA SER A 40 19.01 26.93 16.89
C SER A 40 18.12 26.52 15.71
N LEU A 41 17.29 27.46 15.26
CA LEU A 41 16.41 27.27 14.10
C LEU A 41 16.88 28.20 12.99
N SER A 42 17.12 27.63 11.81
CA SER A 42 17.43 28.39 10.60
C SER A 42 16.14 28.77 9.87
N VAL A 43 16.10 29.96 9.26
CA VAL A 43 14.95 30.39 8.43
C VAL A 43 14.84 29.58 7.14
N ASN A 44 15.95 28.98 6.67
CA ASN A 44 16.01 28.21 5.44
C ASN A 44 15.46 26.78 5.58
N GLN A 45 15.34 26.29 6.82
CA GLN A 45 14.80 24.96 7.13
C GLN A 45 13.27 24.95 7.05
N LEU A 46 12.72 23.78 6.72
CA LEU A 46 11.28 23.55 6.80
C LEU A 46 10.82 23.42 8.26
N VAL A 47 9.55 23.74 8.51
CA VAL A 47 8.92 23.64 9.83
C VAL A 47 7.71 22.74 9.75
N HIS A 48 7.60 21.81 10.69
CA HIS A 48 6.42 20.99 10.89
C HIS A 48 5.57 21.55 12.01
N ILE A 49 4.29 21.76 11.74
CA ILE A 49 3.28 22.09 12.74
C ILE A 49 2.56 20.78 13.12
N ALA A 50 2.59 20.44 14.40
CA ALA A 50 1.99 19.21 14.90
C ALA A 50 0.51 19.10 14.48
N GLY A 51 0.20 18.06 13.71
CA GLY A 51 -1.16 17.77 13.23
C GLY A 51 -1.61 18.54 11.99
N ALA A 52 -0.88 19.56 11.53
CA ALA A 52 -1.23 20.39 10.36
C ALA A 52 -0.31 20.18 9.15
N GLY A 53 0.94 19.74 9.37
CA GLY A 53 1.86 19.32 8.31
C GLY A 53 3.13 20.16 8.19
N ASP A 54 3.80 20.02 7.04
CA ASP A 54 5.11 20.60 6.77
C ASP A 54 4.96 21.86 5.92
N TYR A 55 5.61 22.96 6.33
CA TYR A 55 5.49 24.27 5.69
C TYR A 55 6.85 24.98 5.62
N GLN A 56 6.95 25.96 4.73
CA GLN A 56 8.11 26.85 4.61
C GLN A 56 7.96 28.10 5.48
N LEU A 57 9.08 28.60 5.99
CA LEU A 57 9.14 29.88 6.70
C LEU A 57 9.26 31.04 5.70
N LYS A 58 8.50 32.11 5.94
CA LYS A 58 8.58 33.39 5.20
C LYS A 58 9.58 34.35 5.83
N LYS A 59 9.62 34.40 7.17
CA LYS A 59 10.56 35.18 7.98
C LYS A 59 10.46 34.75 9.44
N ILE A 60 11.46 35.10 10.23
CA ILE A 60 11.38 35.00 11.69
C ILE A 60 11.71 36.35 12.33
N GLU A 61 10.87 36.78 13.26
CA GLU A 61 11.08 38.01 14.05
C GLU A 61 11.51 37.64 15.47
N ILE A 62 12.66 38.14 15.92
CA ILE A 62 13.10 38.03 17.31
C ILE A 62 12.44 39.17 18.08
N LEU A 63 11.72 38.82 19.14
CA LEU A 63 10.93 39.74 19.95
C LEU A 63 11.57 39.94 21.32
N ASN A 64 11.31 41.09 21.95
CA ASN A 64 11.64 41.27 23.35
C ASN A 64 10.90 40.24 24.21
N ASP A 65 11.61 39.71 25.22
CA ASP A 65 11.04 38.77 26.17
C ASP A 65 9.89 39.44 26.93
N PRO A 66 8.64 38.92 26.86
CA PRO A 66 7.52 39.47 27.60
C PRO A 66 7.67 39.29 29.11
N CYS A 67 8.45 38.31 29.56
CA CYS A 67 8.62 37.96 30.98
C CYS A 67 10.09 37.63 31.32
N PRO A 68 11.00 38.61 31.31
CA PRO A 68 12.41 38.37 31.64
C PRO A 68 12.57 38.03 33.11
N LEU A 69 13.30 36.93 33.40
CA LEU A 69 13.61 36.48 34.77
C LEU A 69 14.26 37.56 35.64
N ASN A 70 15.08 38.42 35.03
CA ASN A 70 15.67 39.58 35.67
C ASN A 70 15.09 40.84 35.01
N ALA A 71 14.03 41.41 35.59
CA ALA A 71 13.56 42.73 35.21
C ALA A 71 14.69 43.73 35.49
N LYS A 72 15.42 44.16 34.44
CA LYS A 72 16.31 45.31 34.58
C LYS A 72 15.43 46.48 35.02
N LYS A 73 15.64 46.99 36.25
CA LYS A 73 15.11 48.29 36.67
C LYS A 73 15.51 49.30 35.60
N LYS A 74 14.60 49.64 34.68
CA LYS A 74 14.75 50.82 33.85
C LYS A 74 14.55 52.01 34.79
N THR A 75 15.63 52.74 35.01
CA THR A 75 15.64 54.06 35.63
C THR A 75 14.74 54.98 34.80
N ASP A 76 13.78 55.62 35.49
CA ASP A 76 12.92 56.76 35.15
C ASP A 76 12.74 57.16 33.68
N ALA A 77 11.50 57.04 33.19
CA ALA A 77 10.71 58.17 32.68
C ALA A 77 9.25 57.74 32.48
N MET A 78 8.34 58.58 32.96
CA MET A 78 6.89 58.48 32.80
C MET A 78 6.49 58.40 31.32
N GLU A 79 5.78 57.33 30.93
CA GLU A 79 4.75 57.34 29.91
C GLU A 79 3.77 56.20 30.25
N LEU A 80 2.51 56.58 30.50
CA LEU A 80 1.41 55.73 30.91
C LEU A 80 0.59 55.33 29.68
N ASP A 81 0.27 54.03 29.64
CA ASP A 81 -0.83 53.34 28.96
C ASP A 81 -0.87 53.20 27.42
N ASP A 82 -1.18 51.94 27.07
CA ASP A 82 -1.84 51.48 25.84
C ASP A 82 -1.06 51.38 24.53
N VAL A 83 -0.02 50.53 24.48
CA VAL A 83 0.05 49.42 23.49
C VAL A 83 0.97 48.33 24.02
N LEU A 84 0.55 47.06 23.97
CA LEU A 84 1.44 45.89 23.98
C LEU A 84 2.31 45.91 22.70
N ASP A 85 3.16 46.92 22.56
CA ASP A 85 4.03 47.04 21.39
C ASP A 85 5.10 45.96 21.46
N VAL A 86 4.83 44.91 20.70
CA VAL A 86 5.76 43.84 20.36
C VAL A 86 6.95 44.47 19.62
N GLN A 87 7.93 44.96 20.37
CA GLN A 87 9.15 45.53 19.79
C GLN A 87 9.97 44.38 19.18
N VAL A 88 10.04 44.38 17.85
CA VAL A 88 10.87 43.46 17.06
C VAL A 88 12.32 43.91 17.17
N ILE A 89 13.19 43.05 17.72
CA ILE A 89 14.63 43.32 17.86
C ILE A 89 15.35 43.13 16.52
N ARG A 90 15.05 42.02 15.82
CA ARG A 90 15.71 41.63 14.57
C ARG A 90 14.75 40.77 13.76
N SER A 91 14.61 41.05 12.47
CA SER A 91 13.93 40.17 11.52
C SER A 91 14.97 39.44 10.67
N VAL A 92 14.83 38.12 10.56
CA VAL A 92 15.68 37.26 9.72
C VAL A 92 14.82 36.75 8.56
N HIS A 93 15.34 36.89 7.35
CA HIS A 93 14.66 36.49 6.12
C HIS A 93 15.37 35.28 5.50
N PRO A 94 14.62 34.38 4.83
CA PRO A 94 15.23 33.25 4.13
C PRO A 94 16.01 33.74 2.91
N ASP A 95 17.13 33.07 2.64
CA ASP A 95 17.94 33.27 1.45
C ASP A 95 17.39 32.40 0.31
N PRO A 96 16.94 32.97 -0.82
CA PRO A 96 16.29 32.20 -1.89
C PRO A 96 17.14 31.08 -2.51
N SER A 97 18.47 31.15 -2.41
CA SER A 97 19.38 30.14 -2.96
C SER A 97 19.64 28.95 -2.06
N THR A 98 19.48 29.10 -0.74
CA THR A 98 19.77 28.06 0.27
C THR A 98 18.50 27.53 0.92
N GLN A 99 17.35 28.19 0.69
CA GLN A 99 16.06 27.76 1.19
C GLN A 99 15.67 26.38 0.66
N GLU A 100 15.31 25.49 1.57
CA GLU A 100 14.90 24.13 1.20
C GLU A 100 13.53 24.14 0.51
N PRO A 101 13.40 23.52 -0.68
CA PRO A 101 12.12 23.43 -1.36
C PRO A 101 11.20 22.42 -0.66
N LEU A 102 9.92 22.77 -0.54
CA LEU A 102 8.89 21.86 -0.02
C LEU A 102 8.53 20.80 -1.07
N VAL A 103 9.35 19.75 -1.15
CA VAL A 103 9.12 18.58 -2.02
C VAL A 103 8.72 17.40 -1.16
N VAL A 104 7.43 17.04 -1.21
CA VAL A 104 6.89 15.91 -0.44
C VAL A 104 6.92 14.63 -1.27
N GLU A 105 6.58 14.72 -2.55
CA GLU A 105 6.50 13.58 -3.47
C GLU A 105 7.50 13.72 -4.61
N ASN A 106 8.00 12.58 -5.07
CA ASN A 106 8.77 12.50 -6.30
C ASN A 106 7.82 12.53 -7.50
N VAL A 107 8.18 13.26 -8.55
CA VAL A 107 7.43 13.26 -9.81
C VAL A 107 7.77 11.96 -10.54
N PRO A 108 6.80 11.05 -10.77
CA PRO A 108 7.05 9.82 -11.50
C PRO A 108 7.49 10.13 -12.92
N ASP A 109 8.56 9.50 -13.39
CA ASP A 109 8.91 9.52 -14.80
C ASP A 109 8.00 8.50 -15.53
N PRO A 110 7.08 8.96 -16.40
CA PRO A 110 6.15 8.06 -17.10
C PRO A 110 6.89 7.08 -18.04
N LEU A 111 8.11 7.40 -18.48
CA LEU A 111 8.86 6.58 -19.44
C LEU A 111 9.74 5.51 -18.77
N ALA A 112 9.98 5.62 -17.46
CA ALA A 112 10.88 4.73 -16.72
C ALA A 112 10.30 3.32 -16.49
N GLY A 113 8.99 3.14 -16.69
CA GLY A 113 8.29 1.86 -16.57
C GLY A 113 7.97 1.21 -17.92
N GLU A 114 8.31 1.84 -19.04
CA GLU A 114 8.10 1.25 -20.36
C GLU A 114 9.16 0.15 -20.59
N GLN A 115 8.73 -1.09 -20.37
CA GLN A 115 9.38 -2.23 -20.98
C GLN A 115 9.38 -1.98 -22.49
N THR A 116 10.56 -1.76 -23.08
CA THR A 116 10.76 -1.52 -24.50
C THR A 116 9.83 -2.41 -25.30
N TRP A 117 8.89 -1.79 -26.02
CA TRP A 117 7.95 -2.50 -26.89
C TRP A 117 8.74 -3.54 -27.71
N PRO A 118 8.28 -4.80 -27.78
CA PRO A 118 8.86 -5.79 -28.70
C PRO A 118 9.00 -5.15 -30.08
N THR A 119 10.14 -5.37 -30.72
CA THR A 119 10.44 -4.71 -32.00
C THR A 119 9.37 -5.13 -33.02
N GLU A 120 9.09 -4.28 -34.01
CA GLU A 120 8.08 -4.55 -35.06
C GLU A 120 8.24 -5.95 -35.71
N ALA A 121 9.48 -6.45 -35.76
CA ALA A 121 9.81 -7.80 -36.21
C ALA A 121 9.27 -8.92 -35.29
N GLU A 122 9.30 -8.75 -33.97
CA GLU A 122 8.82 -9.74 -33.00
C GLU A 122 7.28 -9.77 -32.94
N MET A 123 6.61 -8.63 -33.13
CA MET A 123 5.15 -8.59 -33.30
C MET A 123 4.70 -9.30 -34.58
N ALA A 124 5.42 -9.10 -35.69
CA ALA A 124 5.12 -9.79 -36.95
C ALA A 124 5.31 -11.32 -36.85
N GLU A 125 6.23 -11.78 -36.01
CA GLU A 125 6.48 -13.20 -35.77
C GLU A 125 5.45 -13.83 -34.80
N ALA A 126 5.00 -13.07 -33.79
CA ALA A 126 3.87 -13.45 -32.93
C ALA A 126 2.56 -13.54 -33.73
N ASP A 127 2.29 -12.58 -34.62
CA ASP A 127 1.12 -12.60 -35.50
C ASP A 127 1.14 -13.77 -36.48
N LYS A 128 2.33 -14.12 -37.01
CA LYS A 128 2.50 -15.33 -37.85
C LYS A 128 2.20 -16.59 -37.05
N THR A 129 2.75 -16.74 -35.85
CA THR A 129 2.47 -17.91 -34.99
C THR A 129 1.02 -17.96 -34.48
N GLN A 130 0.35 -16.81 -34.31
CA GLN A 130 -1.06 -16.74 -33.95
C GLN A 130 -1.97 -17.07 -35.14
N LYS A 131 -1.64 -16.61 -36.35
CA LYS A 131 -2.29 -17.03 -37.61
C LYS A 131 -2.11 -18.51 -37.89
N GLU A 132 -0.94 -19.09 -37.64
CA GLU A 132 -0.70 -20.53 -37.74
C GLU A 132 -1.54 -21.34 -36.72
N LYS A 133 -1.80 -20.79 -35.53
CA LYS A 133 -2.70 -21.40 -34.55
C LYS A 133 -4.17 -21.28 -34.95
N GLN A 134 -4.58 -20.16 -35.57
CA GLN A 134 -5.95 -19.94 -36.06
C GLN A 134 -6.27 -20.78 -37.31
N LEU A 135 -5.29 -21.05 -38.17
CA LEU A 135 -5.43 -21.90 -39.36
C LEU A 135 -5.73 -23.38 -39.06
N LYS A 136 -5.76 -23.78 -37.78
CA LYS A 136 -6.18 -25.12 -37.34
C LYS A 136 -7.66 -25.22 -36.93
N GLN A 137 -8.52 -24.29 -37.36
CA GLN A 137 -9.97 -24.46 -37.19
C GLN A 137 -10.54 -25.32 -38.31
N ARG A 138 -10.78 -26.59 -37.98
CA ARG A 138 -11.35 -27.63 -38.85
C ARG A 138 -12.83 -27.33 -39.17
N LYS A 139 -13.26 -27.62 -40.40
CA LYS A 139 -14.70 -27.68 -40.73
C LYS A 139 -15.29 -28.98 -40.16
N LEU A 140 -15.78 -28.92 -38.93
CA LEU A 140 -16.45 -30.04 -38.27
C LEU A 140 -17.92 -30.13 -38.73
N PRO A 141 -18.49 -31.34 -38.84
CA PRO A 141 -19.92 -31.52 -39.04
C PRO A 141 -20.73 -30.79 -37.95
N ARG A 142 -21.89 -30.23 -38.32
CA ARG A 142 -22.79 -29.57 -37.35
C ARG A 142 -23.23 -30.59 -36.28
N GLY A 143 -23.05 -30.25 -35.00
CA GLY A 143 -23.42 -31.10 -33.87
C GLY A 143 -22.32 -32.04 -33.34
N THR A 144 -21.09 -31.97 -33.87
CA THR A 144 -19.98 -32.79 -33.37
C THR A 144 -19.48 -32.28 -32.01
N SER A 145 -19.45 -33.15 -30.99
CA SER A 145 -18.89 -32.79 -29.68
C SER A 145 -17.35 -32.68 -29.75
N ALA A 146 -16.75 -31.90 -28.84
CA ALA A 146 -15.30 -31.72 -28.77
C ALA A 146 -14.53 -33.06 -28.60
N TYR A 147 -15.12 -34.04 -27.92
CA TYR A 147 -14.54 -35.38 -27.80
C TYR A 147 -14.53 -36.11 -29.15
N GLN A 148 -15.67 -36.13 -29.87
CA GLN A 148 -15.77 -36.74 -31.20
C GLN A 148 -14.84 -36.06 -32.21
N ALA A 149 -14.72 -34.74 -32.14
CA ALA A 149 -13.84 -33.95 -33.01
C ALA A 149 -12.35 -34.32 -32.88
N ALA A 150 -11.91 -34.81 -31.70
CA ALA A 150 -10.53 -35.22 -31.45
C ALA A 150 -10.18 -36.60 -32.04
N TRP A 151 -11.18 -37.46 -32.29
CA TRP A 151 -11.00 -38.79 -32.89
C TRP A 151 -11.06 -38.78 -34.42
N ILE A 152 -11.50 -37.68 -35.03
CA ILE A 152 -11.39 -37.48 -36.47
C ILE A 152 -9.90 -37.23 -36.76
N LEU A 153 -9.20 -38.32 -37.07
CA LEU A 153 -7.81 -38.32 -37.53
C LEU A 153 -7.75 -37.65 -38.91
N ASP A 154 -6.75 -36.81 -39.11
CA ASP A 154 -6.35 -36.39 -40.46
C ASP A 154 -5.71 -37.61 -41.12
N ASN A 155 -6.25 -38.05 -42.26
CA ASN A 155 -5.48 -38.88 -43.17
C ASN A 155 -4.46 -37.97 -43.87
N THR A 156 -3.41 -37.59 -43.15
CA THR A 156 -2.20 -37.02 -43.75
C THR A 156 -1.06 -38.02 -43.57
N ASP A 157 -1.21 -39.16 -44.23
CA ASP A 157 -0.12 -40.02 -44.67
C ASP A 157 -0.27 -40.19 -46.19
N ASP A 158 -0.23 -39.08 -46.94
CA ASP A 158 -0.17 -39.11 -48.40
C ASP A 158 1.15 -38.47 -48.87
N GLU A 159 2.25 -39.17 -48.59
CA GLU A 159 3.43 -39.11 -49.44
C GLU A 159 3.42 -40.32 -50.38
N GLY A 160 2.92 -40.09 -51.60
CA GLY A 160 3.50 -40.60 -52.84
C GLY A 160 3.27 -42.06 -53.19
N SER A 161 2.29 -42.32 -54.06
CA SER A 161 2.54 -43.14 -55.25
C SER A 161 1.48 -42.89 -56.34
N ALA A 162 1.96 -42.44 -57.51
CA ALA A 162 1.16 -42.41 -58.73
C ALA A 162 1.09 -43.81 -59.34
N SER A 163 -0.12 -44.28 -59.68
CA SER A 163 -0.31 -45.20 -60.82
C SER A 163 -1.74 -45.14 -61.36
N ASP A 164 -1.83 -44.97 -62.67
CA ASP A 164 -3.01 -45.02 -63.55
C ASP A 164 -4.03 -46.13 -63.26
N SER A 165 -5.31 -45.83 -63.46
CA SER A 165 -6.13 -46.45 -64.53
C SER A 165 -7.56 -45.89 -64.55
N GLU A 166 -8.05 -45.63 -65.76
CA GLU A 166 -9.43 -45.28 -66.09
C GLU A 166 -10.42 -46.39 -65.66
N THR A 167 -11.69 -46.04 -65.40
CA THR A 167 -12.92 -46.62 -66.01
C THR A 167 -14.17 -46.20 -65.22
N GLY A 168 -15.15 -45.53 -65.87
CA GLY A 168 -16.61 -45.54 -65.61
C GLY A 168 -17.11 -45.06 -64.23
N ASP A 169 -18.29 -44.50 -64.03
CA ASP A 169 -19.51 -44.35 -64.81
C ASP A 169 -20.36 -43.28 -64.06
N GLY A 170 -21.27 -42.61 -64.77
CA GLY A 170 -21.87 -41.35 -64.35
C GLY A 170 -22.91 -41.41 -63.21
N MET A 171 -23.28 -40.22 -62.75
CA MET A 171 -24.70 -39.85 -62.64
C MET A 171 -24.83 -38.32 -62.62
N VAL A 172 -25.53 -37.83 -63.63
CA VAL A 172 -26.01 -36.46 -63.81
C VAL A 172 -27.43 -36.42 -63.26
N LEU A 173 -27.74 -35.49 -62.34
CA LEU A 173 -29.07 -34.93 -62.09
C LEU A 173 -28.85 -33.51 -61.51
N ASP A 174 -28.76 -32.47 -62.33
CA ASP A 174 -29.81 -31.70 -63.04
C ASP A 174 -30.11 -30.39 -62.29
N GLU A 175 -29.82 -29.28 -62.96
CA GLU A 175 -30.09 -27.91 -62.56
C GLU A 175 -31.43 -27.47 -63.16
N THR A 176 -32.45 -27.22 -62.34
CA THR A 176 -33.44 -26.13 -62.47
C THR A 176 -34.42 -26.27 -61.29
N GLU A 177 -34.86 -25.24 -60.58
CA GLU A 177 -35.62 -24.09 -61.07
C GLU A 177 -35.35 -22.82 -60.23
N VAL A 178 -35.36 -21.67 -60.92
CA VAL A 178 -35.50 -20.34 -60.34
C VAL A 178 -36.88 -19.82 -60.70
N ILE A 179 -37.74 -19.48 -59.72
CA ILE A 179 -38.75 -18.41 -59.87
C ILE A 179 -38.84 -17.61 -58.55
N PRO A 180 -38.89 -16.26 -58.61
CA PRO A 180 -38.70 -15.36 -57.48
C PRO A 180 -40.00 -14.75 -56.90
N GLY A 181 -39.90 -14.25 -55.67
CA GLY A 181 -40.73 -13.15 -55.12
C GLY A 181 -41.77 -13.55 -54.06
N GLN A 182 -41.59 -13.10 -52.80
CA GLN A 182 -42.17 -11.85 -52.29
C GLN A 182 -42.08 -11.76 -50.74
N GLU A 183 -41.56 -10.62 -50.29
CA GLU A 183 -41.69 -9.87 -49.02
C GLU A 183 -42.26 -10.51 -47.74
N GLY A 184 -41.56 -10.26 -46.61
CA GLY A 184 -42.25 -9.95 -45.35
C GLY A 184 -41.61 -10.44 -44.05
N ALA A 185 -40.86 -9.54 -43.39
CA ALA A 185 -40.85 -9.29 -41.94
C ALA A 185 -39.94 -10.11 -40.97
N LYS A 186 -39.01 -9.34 -40.37
CA LYS A 186 -38.66 -9.20 -38.93
C LYS A 186 -37.40 -9.88 -38.36
N GLY A 187 -36.52 -9.00 -37.86
CA GLY A 187 -35.67 -9.11 -36.65
C GLY A 187 -34.27 -9.68 -36.91
N SER A 188 -33.16 -9.08 -36.48
CA SER A 188 -32.85 -7.84 -35.75
C SER A 188 -31.33 -7.68 -35.80
N ASP A 189 -30.86 -6.44 -35.89
CA ASP A 189 -29.46 -6.04 -35.81
C ASP A 189 -28.74 -6.66 -34.61
N PHE A 190 -27.50 -7.07 -34.81
CA PHE A 190 -26.45 -6.93 -33.81
C PHE A 190 -25.16 -6.54 -34.53
N ASP A 191 -24.87 -5.25 -34.45
CA ASP A 191 -23.55 -4.67 -34.60
C ASP A 191 -22.57 -5.40 -33.67
N ASP A 192 -21.42 -5.82 -34.20
CA ASP A 192 -20.32 -6.35 -33.41
C ASP A 192 -19.51 -5.15 -32.89
N ASP A 193 -19.79 -4.81 -31.63
CA ASP A 193 -19.19 -3.71 -30.90
C ASP A 193 -17.65 -3.81 -30.90
N GLN A 194 -17.01 -2.78 -31.45
CA GLN A 194 -15.68 -2.35 -31.04
C GLN A 194 -15.71 -1.96 -29.56
N ALA A 195 -15.57 -2.94 -28.67
CA ALA A 195 -15.20 -2.71 -27.28
C ALA A 195 -13.69 -2.87 -27.14
N SER A 196 -12.97 -1.76 -27.33
CA SER A 196 -11.63 -1.57 -26.77
C SER A 196 -11.74 -1.72 -25.24
N LEU A 197 -11.48 -2.92 -24.73
CA LEU A 197 -11.42 -3.19 -23.31
C LEU A 197 -10.18 -2.51 -22.72
N SER A 198 -10.38 -1.33 -22.15
CA SER A 198 -9.47 -0.78 -21.17
C SER A 198 -9.37 -1.77 -20.01
N PHE A 199 -8.18 -2.32 -19.77
CA PHE A 199 -7.83 -3.01 -18.54
C PHE A 199 -7.85 -2.00 -17.38
N LYS A 200 -9.04 -1.58 -16.95
CA LYS A 200 -9.26 -0.95 -15.66
C LYS A 200 -9.60 -2.06 -14.67
N ASP A 201 -8.74 -2.14 -13.66
CA ASP A 201 -8.85 -2.85 -12.38
C ASP A 201 -10.07 -3.77 -12.18
N VAL A 202 -9.87 -5.06 -12.43
CA VAL A 202 -10.70 -6.13 -11.84
C VAL A 202 -9.94 -6.66 -10.63
N ASP A 203 -10.03 -5.94 -9.51
CA ASP A 203 -9.50 -6.34 -8.20
C ASP A 203 -10.61 -6.46 -7.12
N GLU A 204 -11.88 -6.62 -7.50
CA GLU A 204 -13.00 -6.65 -6.52
C GLU A 204 -13.36 -8.03 -5.93
N GLU A 205 -12.90 -9.17 -6.46
CA GLU A 205 -13.47 -10.47 -6.04
C GLU A 205 -12.58 -11.31 -5.10
N THR A 206 -11.59 -10.66 -4.47
CA THR A 206 -11.10 -11.09 -3.15
C THR A 206 -11.52 -10.14 -2.03
N GLU A 207 -12.43 -9.21 -2.33
CA GLU A 207 -12.93 -8.16 -1.45
C GLU A 207 -14.42 -8.33 -1.09
N ASN A 208 -14.86 -9.54 -0.74
CA ASN A 208 -16.11 -9.69 0.02
C ASN A 208 -15.95 -9.23 1.50
N ASP A 209 -15.05 -8.28 1.76
CA ASP A 209 -14.74 -7.71 3.08
C ASP A 209 -14.31 -6.23 2.97
N SER A 210 -14.86 -5.52 1.97
CA SER A 210 -14.86 -4.06 1.90
C SER A 210 -16.04 -3.55 1.08
N VAL A 211 -17.27 -3.82 1.55
CA VAL A 211 -18.32 -2.80 1.43
C VAL A 211 -18.22 -1.93 2.69
N MET A 212 -17.11 -1.20 2.82
CA MET A 212 -17.08 -0.03 3.68
C MET A 212 -17.66 1.08 2.80
N MET A 213 -18.96 1.34 2.94
CA MET A 213 -19.55 2.57 2.41
C MET A 213 -18.73 3.73 2.96
N GLU A 214 -18.04 4.45 2.07
CA GLU A 214 -17.47 5.75 2.38
C GLU A 214 -18.55 6.64 2.99
N GLY A 215 -18.14 7.39 4.01
CA GLY A 215 -19.01 7.93 5.04
C GLY A 215 -20.24 8.68 4.55
N GLU A 216 -21.36 8.38 5.20
CA GLU A 216 -22.19 9.36 5.91
C GLU A 216 -23.28 8.58 6.69
N ASN A 217 -23.10 8.50 8.03
CA ASN A 217 -24.06 7.96 9.01
C ASN A 217 -24.36 6.46 8.96
N LEU A 218 -23.35 5.61 9.16
CA LEU A 218 -23.58 4.19 9.53
C LEU A 218 -24.44 4.12 10.81
N THR A 219 -25.49 3.30 10.79
CA THR A 219 -26.33 3.14 11.98
C THR A 219 -25.55 2.41 13.07
N ARG A 220 -25.85 2.68 14.35
CA ARG A 220 -25.19 2.00 15.48
C ARG A 220 -25.21 0.48 15.37
N GLU A 221 -26.29 -0.08 14.82
CA GLU A 221 -26.47 -1.51 14.59
C GLU A 221 -25.48 -2.06 13.54
N GLN A 222 -25.22 -1.33 12.45
CA GLN A 222 -24.23 -1.72 11.43
C GLN A 222 -22.82 -1.74 12.01
N ILE A 223 -22.47 -0.74 12.82
CA ILE A 223 -21.17 -0.67 13.49
C ILE A 223 -21.00 -1.86 14.45
N GLU A 224 -22.04 -2.20 15.22
CA GLU A 224 -22.00 -3.35 16.12
C GLU A 224 -21.84 -4.68 15.37
N ASP A 225 -22.54 -4.85 14.25
CA ASP A 225 -22.44 -6.05 13.44
C ASP A 225 -21.09 -6.17 12.75
N ASP A 226 -20.50 -5.08 12.28
CA ASP A 226 -19.15 -5.09 11.73
C ASP A 226 -18.10 -5.38 12.81
N ILE A 227 -18.27 -4.87 14.03
CA ILE A 227 -17.43 -5.24 15.17
C ILE A 227 -17.54 -6.74 15.48
N LYS A 228 -18.75 -7.33 15.42
CA LYS A 228 -18.93 -8.78 15.62
C LYS A 228 -18.22 -9.58 14.53
N LYS A 229 -18.40 -9.22 13.26
CA LYS A 229 -17.70 -9.86 12.12
C LYS A 229 -16.18 -9.80 12.28
N ILE A 230 -15.63 -8.65 12.70
CA ILE A 230 -14.19 -8.51 12.90
C ILE A 230 -13.71 -9.42 14.06
N LYS A 231 -14.50 -9.54 15.13
CA LYS A 231 -14.19 -10.45 16.25
C LYS A 231 -14.23 -11.93 15.83
N GLU A 232 -15.25 -12.32 15.08
CA GLU A 232 -15.38 -13.67 14.52
C GLU A 232 -14.20 -13.98 13.57
N ALA A 233 -13.89 -13.07 12.65
CA ALA A 233 -12.76 -13.21 11.75
C ALA A 233 -11.40 -13.27 12.46
N HIS A 234 -11.25 -12.57 13.59
CA HIS A 234 -10.05 -12.67 14.42
C HIS A 234 -9.95 -14.04 15.08
N ALA A 235 -11.05 -14.57 15.62
CA ALA A 235 -11.08 -15.91 16.22
C ALA A 235 -10.80 -17.00 15.17
N GLU A 236 -11.38 -16.88 13.97
CA GLU A 236 -11.12 -17.79 12.86
C GLU A 236 -9.65 -17.75 12.39
N ASP A 237 -9.02 -16.57 12.35
CA ASP A 237 -7.60 -16.45 11.97
C ASP A 237 -6.66 -17.03 13.05
N GLU A 238 -7.06 -16.99 14.33
CA GLU A 238 -6.32 -17.66 15.41
C GLU A 238 -6.39 -19.18 15.33
N GLU A 239 -7.55 -19.73 14.93
CA GLU A 239 -7.75 -21.18 14.76
C GLU A 239 -7.16 -21.70 13.44
N PHE A 240 -7.37 -20.97 12.34
CA PHE A 240 -7.05 -21.34 10.96
C PHE A 240 -6.30 -20.22 10.22
N PRO A 241 -5.01 -20.02 10.55
CA PRO A 241 -4.26 -18.89 10.02
C PRO A 241 -4.05 -18.98 8.51
N ASP A 242 -4.39 -17.90 7.80
CA ASP A 242 -4.27 -17.75 6.34
C ASP A 242 -5.02 -18.78 5.48
N GLU A 243 -5.93 -19.59 6.04
CA GLU A 243 -6.73 -20.54 5.26
C GLU A 243 -7.80 -19.78 4.45
N VAL A 244 -7.88 -20.08 3.16
CA VAL A 244 -8.82 -19.42 2.24
C VAL A 244 -9.45 -20.45 1.33
N ASP A 245 -10.77 -20.46 1.29
CA ASP A 245 -11.53 -21.33 0.41
C ASP A 245 -11.47 -20.86 -1.05
N THR A 246 -11.42 -21.82 -1.97
CA THR A 246 -11.50 -21.54 -3.40
C THR A 246 -12.95 -21.30 -3.80
N PRO A 247 -13.29 -20.17 -4.44
CA PRO A 247 -14.66 -19.93 -4.88
C PRO A 247 -15.05 -20.91 -5.97
N LEU A 248 -16.35 -21.19 -6.05
CA LEU A 248 -16.94 -22.07 -7.06
C LEU A 248 -17.12 -21.33 -8.39
N ASP A 249 -17.43 -20.03 -8.33
CA ASP A 249 -17.85 -19.25 -9.50
C ASP A 249 -16.65 -18.81 -10.37
N VAL A 250 -15.53 -18.46 -9.74
CA VAL A 250 -14.34 -17.94 -10.41
C VAL A 250 -13.24 -19.01 -10.46
N PRO A 251 -12.64 -19.29 -11.64
CA PRO A 251 -11.50 -20.18 -11.75
C PRO A 251 -10.34 -19.74 -10.84
N ALA A 252 -9.77 -20.67 -10.07
CA ALA A 252 -8.74 -20.36 -9.08
C ALA A 252 -7.49 -19.73 -9.70
N ARG A 253 -7.15 -20.09 -10.95
CA ARG A 253 -6.04 -19.48 -11.69
C ARG A 253 -6.21 -17.97 -11.91
N LYS A 254 -7.45 -17.51 -12.11
CA LYS A 254 -7.76 -16.09 -12.33
C LYS A 254 -7.71 -15.35 -11.00
N ARG A 255 -8.41 -15.86 -9.99
CA ARG A 255 -8.43 -15.29 -8.64
C ARG A 255 -7.03 -15.15 -8.04
N PHE A 256 -6.18 -16.17 -8.22
CA PHE A 256 -4.84 -16.19 -7.65
C PHE A 256 -3.73 -15.94 -8.69
N ALA A 257 -4.02 -15.24 -9.79
CA ALA A 257 -3.04 -14.98 -10.85
C ALA A 257 -1.79 -14.22 -10.35
N LYS A 258 -1.97 -13.29 -9.40
CA LYS A 258 -0.90 -12.49 -8.77
C LYS A 258 -0.09 -13.28 -7.72
N TYR A 259 -0.45 -14.53 -7.45
CA TYR A 259 0.21 -15.36 -6.43
C TYR A 259 1.20 -16.33 -7.05
N ARG A 260 2.29 -16.61 -6.32
CA ARG A 260 3.26 -17.65 -6.68
C ARG A 260 3.53 -18.62 -5.54
N GLY A 261 3.84 -19.87 -5.90
CA GLY A 261 4.34 -20.86 -4.96
C GLY A 261 5.82 -20.64 -4.66
N LEU A 262 6.20 -20.71 -3.40
CA LEU A 262 7.61 -20.72 -2.97
C LEU A 262 7.94 -22.08 -2.38
N LYS A 263 9.07 -22.65 -2.76
CA LYS A 263 9.56 -23.92 -2.19
C LYS A 263 9.90 -23.78 -0.71
N SER A 264 10.51 -22.67 -0.34
CA SER A 264 10.87 -22.36 1.04
C SER A 264 10.79 -20.86 1.26
N PHE A 265 10.05 -20.46 2.29
CA PHE A 265 9.89 -19.05 2.63
C PHE A 265 11.21 -18.39 3.02
N ARG A 266 12.18 -19.13 3.57
CA ARG A 266 13.46 -18.54 4.03
C ARG A 266 14.48 -18.42 2.90
N THR A 267 14.64 -19.47 2.09
CA THR A 267 15.76 -19.61 1.16
C THR A 267 15.44 -19.17 -0.28
N SER A 268 14.17 -19.15 -0.67
CA SER A 268 13.81 -18.75 -2.04
C SER A 268 14.00 -17.24 -2.21
N SER A 269 14.61 -16.79 -3.30
CA SER A 269 14.76 -15.37 -3.60
C SER A 269 13.41 -14.74 -3.98
N TRP A 270 13.27 -13.45 -3.71
CA TRP A 270 12.16 -12.61 -4.16
C TRP A 270 12.76 -11.25 -4.51
N ASP A 271 12.49 -10.73 -5.71
CA ASP A 271 13.07 -9.46 -6.14
C ASP A 271 12.30 -8.26 -5.53
N PRO A 272 12.97 -7.34 -4.81
CA PRO A 272 12.36 -6.13 -4.27
C PRO A 272 11.80 -5.15 -5.32
N LYS A 273 12.16 -5.26 -6.60
CA LYS A 273 11.70 -4.34 -7.65
C LYS A 273 10.72 -4.99 -8.63
N GLU A 274 10.29 -6.21 -8.35
CA GLU A 274 9.28 -6.91 -9.15
C GLU A 274 7.88 -6.38 -8.86
N SER A 275 7.12 -6.03 -9.92
CA SER A 275 5.70 -5.66 -9.86
C SER A 275 5.37 -4.53 -8.86
N LEU A 276 6.12 -3.42 -8.95
CA LEU A 276 5.91 -2.27 -8.07
C LEU A 276 4.60 -1.54 -8.39
N PRO A 277 3.83 -1.10 -7.38
CA PRO A 277 2.69 -0.19 -7.58
C PRO A 277 3.16 1.15 -8.15
N PRO A 278 2.29 1.90 -8.87
CA PRO A 278 2.62 3.24 -9.36
C PRO A 278 3.00 4.20 -8.22
N ASP A 279 2.42 4.01 -7.02
CA ASP A 279 2.75 4.81 -5.83
C ASP A 279 4.22 4.72 -5.41
N TYR A 280 4.89 3.60 -5.72
CA TYR A 280 6.31 3.42 -5.42
C TYR A 280 7.23 4.31 -6.28
N ALA A 281 6.73 4.88 -7.38
CA ALA A 281 7.50 5.88 -8.15
C ALA A 281 7.50 7.28 -7.49
N ARG A 282 6.51 7.54 -6.63
CA ARG A 282 6.33 8.83 -5.93
C ARG A 282 7.15 8.95 -4.64
N ILE A 283 7.73 7.86 -4.17
CA ILE A 283 8.50 7.83 -2.91
C ILE A 283 9.99 8.02 -3.16
N PHE A 284 10.70 8.45 -2.12
CA PHE A 284 12.15 8.56 -2.09
C PHE A 284 12.76 7.32 -1.42
N ALA A 285 13.83 6.81 -2.03
CA ALA A 285 14.65 5.72 -1.50
C ALA A 285 16.01 6.26 -1.05
N PHE A 286 16.63 5.59 -0.10
CA PHE A 286 18.00 5.86 0.34
C PHE A 286 18.90 4.66 0.01
N ASP A 287 20.10 4.93 -0.50
CA ASP A 287 21.10 3.87 -0.69
C ASP A 287 21.56 3.29 0.67
N ASN A 288 21.75 4.17 1.66
CA ASN A 288 22.11 3.76 3.02
C ASN A 288 21.57 4.75 4.06
N PHE A 289 20.41 4.42 4.61
CA PHE A 289 19.70 5.26 5.58
C PHE A 289 20.56 5.64 6.81
N ALA A 290 21.28 4.67 7.39
CA ALA A 290 22.07 4.90 8.61
C ALA A 290 23.27 5.85 8.39
N LYS A 291 23.85 5.86 7.18
CA LYS A 291 24.92 6.81 6.83
C LYS A 291 24.36 8.22 6.62
N THR A 292 23.25 8.34 5.89
CA THR A 292 22.57 9.62 5.66
C THR A 292 22.17 10.26 6.97
N GLN A 293 21.58 9.48 7.88
CA GLN A 293 21.21 9.96 9.21
C GLN A 293 22.40 10.57 9.97
N LYS A 294 23.54 9.87 10.04
CA LYS A 294 24.74 10.39 10.72
C LYS A 294 25.29 11.64 10.06
N HIS A 295 25.15 11.76 8.74
CA HIS A 295 25.58 12.95 8.01
C HIS A 295 24.69 14.15 8.34
N VAL A 296 23.36 13.97 8.33
CA VAL A 296 22.39 15.01 8.69
C VAL A 296 22.58 15.47 10.14
N GLU A 297 22.76 14.54 11.09
CA GLU A 297 23.04 14.87 12.49
C GLU A 297 24.31 15.71 12.65
N ARG A 298 25.37 15.40 11.89
CA ARG A 298 26.61 16.19 11.90
C ARG A 298 26.44 17.56 11.25
N ALA A 299 25.71 17.64 10.13
CA ALA A 299 25.42 18.90 9.47
C ALA A 299 24.72 19.87 10.42
N LEU A 300 23.72 19.40 11.17
CA LEU A 300 23.01 20.21 12.17
C LEU A 300 23.93 20.73 13.27
N THR A 301 24.88 19.92 13.76
CA THR A 301 25.83 20.37 14.78
C THR A 301 26.81 21.41 14.24
N MET A 302 27.19 21.32 12.96
CA MET A 302 28.11 22.29 12.34
C MET A 302 27.38 23.60 11.98
N GLU A 303 26.13 23.52 11.53
CA GLU A 303 25.29 24.69 11.22
C GLU A 303 24.89 25.48 12.48
N GLN A 304 24.99 24.87 13.65
CA GLN A 304 24.75 25.53 14.94
C GLN A 304 25.86 26.52 15.34
N GLU A 305 27.07 26.37 14.80
CA GLU A 305 28.24 27.08 15.34
C GLU A 305 28.46 28.48 14.73
N ASP A 306 28.03 28.82 13.51
CA ASP A 306 28.36 30.13 12.90
C ASP A 306 27.49 30.54 11.67
N ARG A 307 26.17 30.76 11.84
CA ARG A 307 25.36 31.41 10.78
C ARG A 307 24.47 32.54 11.31
N ASP A 308 24.54 33.69 10.65
CA ASP A 308 23.71 34.88 10.93
C ASP A 308 22.20 34.67 10.66
N ASP A 309 21.84 33.56 9.99
CA ASP A 309 20.47 33.19 9.62
C ASP A 309 19.76 32.31 10.66
N CYS A 310 20.42 32.06 11.80
CA CYS A 310 19.95 31.16 12.84
C CYS A 310 19.53 31.91 14.10
N ILE A 311 18.45 31.44 14.74
CA ILE A 311 17.98 31.96 16.02
C ILE A 311 18.44 31.02 17.12
N SER A 312 19.05 31.55 18.19
CA SER A 312 19.58 30.74 19.29
C SER A 312 18.46 30.24 20.22
N ALA A 313 18.71 29.10 20.86
CA ALA A 313 17.80 28.56 21.87
C ALA A 313 17.60 29.55 23.03
N GLY A 314 16.37 29.65 23.52
CA GLY A 314 15.96 30.54 24.63
C GLY A 314 15.47 31.91 24.19
N GLN A 315 15.60 32.30 22.92
CA GLN A 315 15.07 33.57 22.42
C GLN A 315 13.56 33.49 22.21
N TYR A 316 12.88 34.62 22.46
CA TYR A 316 11.47 34.79 22.15
C TYR A 316 11.34 35.21 20.68
N ALA A 317 10.63 34.40 19.88
CA ALA A 317 10.56 34.59 18.44
C ALA A 317 9.13 34.42 17.92
N ARG A 318 8.84 35.08 16.80
CA ARG A 318 7.61 34.96 16.01
C ARG A 318 7.94 34.37 14.65
N LEU A 319 7.48 33.15 14.41
CA LEU A 319 7.62 32.45 13.14
C LEU A 319 6.50 32.89 12.19
N HIS A 320 6.84 33.35 10.99
CA HIS A 320 5.89 33.58 9.92
C HIS A 320 5.95 32.39 8.96
N ILE A 321 4.90 31.58 8.94
CA ILE A 321 4.81 30.36 8.14
C ILE A 321 3.99 30.66 6.89
N ASN A 322 4.55 30.33 5.73
CA ASN A 322 3.95 30.62 4.43
C ASN A 322 2.93 29.54 4.00
N GLU A 323 1.96 29.95 3.18
CA GLU A 323 1.03 29.07 2.45
C GLU A 323 0.20 28.07 3.29
N VAL A 324 -0.23 28.46 4.50
CA VAL A 324 -1.10 27.59 5.31
C VAL A 324 -2.55 27.71 4.83
N PRO A 325 -3.29 26.61 4.59
CA PRO A 325 -4.72 26.67 4.26
C PRO A 325 -5.52 27.38 5.36
N THR A 326 -6.43 28.27 4.99
CA THR A 326 -7.20 29.08 5.96
C THR A 326 -8.01 28.24 6.95
N LEU A 327 -8.59 27.13 6.49
CA LEU A 327 -9.34 26.18 7.34
C LEU A 327 -8.45 25.59 8.45
N VAL A 328 -7.20 25.25 8.11
CA VAL A 328 -6.25 24.68 9.07
C VAL A 328 -5.79 25.75 10.05
N ALA A 329 -5.49 26.95 9.55
CA ALA A 329 -5.08 28.06 10.40
C ALA A 329 -6.16 28.48 11.40
N SER A 330 -7.42 28.58 10.97
CA SER A 330 -8.54 28.91 11.88
C SER A 330 -8.75 27.85 12.95
N LYS A 331 -8.64 26.56 12.59
CA LYS A 331 -8.68 25.46 13.55
C LYS A 331 -7.52 25.55 14.55
N LEU A 332 -6.30 25.84 14.08
CA LEU A 332 -5.13 26.00 14.95
C LEU A 332 -5.28 27.19 15.91
N CYS A 333 -5.84 28.31 15.47
CA CYS A 333 -6.14 29.45 16.33
C CYS A 333 -7.16 29.08 17.41
N ALA A 334 -8.24 28.39 17.06
CA ALA A 334 -9.23 27.91 18.03
C ALA A 334 -8.64 26.90 19.02
N LEU A 335 -7.79 25.99 18.54
CA LEU A 335 -7.09 25.03 19.40
C LEU A 335 -6.10 25.71 20.33
N ALA A 336 -5.42 26.79 19.89
CA ALA A 336 -4.43 27.51 20.67
C ALA A 336 -4.98 28.08 22.00
N GLU A 337 -6.30 28.30 22.09
CA GLU A 337 -6.95 28.74 23.33
C GLU A 337 -6.97 27.65 24.42
N THR A 338 -6.95 26.37 24.01
CA THR A 338 -7.11 25.22 24.92
C THR A 338 -5.86 24.34 24.99
N ILE A 339 -5.14 24.19 23.88
CA ILE A 339 -4.01 23.29 23.69
C ILE A 339 -2.86 24.05 23.02
N PRO A 340 -1.63 23.98 23.53
CA PRO A 340 -0.49 24.64 22.91
C PRO A 340 -0.15 24.00 21.56
N VAL A 341 -0.02 24.83 20.52
CA VAL A 341 0.47 24.40 19.20
C VAL A 341 2.00 24.30 19.26
N ILE A 342 2.55 23.22 18.71
CA ILE A 342 3.99 22.98 18.68
C ILE A 342 4.46 22.99 17.23
N ALA A 343 5.49 23.78 16.97
CA ALA A 343 6.21 23.79 15.70
C ALA A 343 7.62 23.25 15.91
N SER A 344 8.06 22.31 15.07
CA SER A 344 9.42 21.75 15.11
C SER A 344 10.14 22.01 13.78
N GLY A 345 11.40 22.42 13.84
CA GLY A 345 12.25 22.48 12.65
C GLY A 345 12.55 21.08 12.14
N LEU A 346 12.52 20.93 10.82
CA LEU A 346 12.76 19.67 10.14
C LEU A 346 14.21 19.51 9.75
N LEU A 347 14.66 18.25 9.75
CA LEU A 347 15.99 17.92 9.27
C LEU A 347 15.96 17.72 7.75
N GLN A 348 17.13 17.79 7.14
CA GLN A 348 17.29 17.56 5.70
C GLN A 348 16.63 16.23 5.28
N HIS A 349 15.79 16.31 4.24
CA HIS A 349 15.05 15.19 3.66
C HIS A 349 13.87 14.64 4.49
N GLU A 350 13.52 15.20 5.65
CA GLU A 350 12.36 14.73 6.42
C GLU A 350 11.00 15.09 5.81
N SER A 351 10.93 16.07 4.90
CA SER A 351 9.70 16.42 4.18
C SER A 351 9.30 15.38 3.12
N LYS A 352 10.27 14.62 2.64
CA LYS A 352 10.12 13.65 1.56
C LYS A 352 9.37 12.41 2.03
N MET A 353 8.51 11.85 1.17
CA MET A 353 7.75 10.64 1.49
C MET A 353 8.52 9.36 1.22
N SER A 354 8.42 8.38 2.12
CA SER A 354 8.99 7.04 1.95
C SER A 354 8.16 5.97 2.67
N VAL A 355 8.65 4.74 2.72
CA VAL A 355 8.04 3.63 3.47
C VAL A 355 8.71 3.49 4.82
N LEU A 356 7.97 3.78 5.89
CA LEU A 356 8.46 3.70 7.26
C LEU A 356 8.06 2.36 7.88
N HIS A 357 9.00 1.78 8.64
CA HIS A 357 8.78 0.55 9.39
C HIS A 357 8.87 0.80 10.88
N PHE A 358 7.76 0.53 11.58
CA PHE A 358 7.64 0.68 13.02
C PHE A 358 7.58 -0.68 13.70
N SER A 359 8.35 -0.85 14.78
CA SER A 359 8.15 -1.98 15.69
C SER A 359 7.00 -1.63 16.63
N ILE A 360 5.93 -2.42 16.63
CA ILE A 360 4.68 -2.14 17.34
C ILE A 360 4.27 -3.34 18.20
N LYS A 361 3.82 -3.05 19.42
CA LYS A 361 3.16 -4.00 20.33
C LYS A 361 1.76 -3.48 20.65
N LYS A 362 0.75 -4.35 20.55
CA LYS A 362 -0.61 -4.04 21.00
C LYS A 362 -0.61 -3.64 22.47
N HIS A 363 -1.34 -2.58 22.82
CA HIS A 363 -1.43 -2.12 24.20
C HIS A 363 -2.26 -3.12 25.04
N GLU A 364 -1.83 -3.39 26.28
CA GLU A 364 -2.43 -4.45 27.11
C GLU A 364 -3.86 -4.16 27.55
N MET A 365 -4.24 -2.87 27.65
CA MET A 365 -5.61 -2.46 27.98
C MET A 365 -6.53 -2.41 26.76
N TYR A 366 -6.02 -2.70 25.55
CA TYR A 366 -6.79 -2.60 24.31
C TYR A 366 -7.18 -4.00 23.84
N ASP A 367 -8.41 -4.43 24.16
CA ASP A 367 -8.87 -5.78 23.87
C ASP A 367 -9.33 -5.96 22.42
N SER A 368 -9.92 -4.93 21.81
CA SER A 368 -10.48 -5.06 20.47
C SER A 368 -9.44 -5.45 19.41
N PRO A 369 -9.81 -6.29 18.44
CA PRO A 369 -8.92 -6.68 17.34
C PRO A 369 -8.60 -5.46 16.46
N ILE A 370 -7.36 -5.41 15.95
CA ILE A 370 -6.90 -4.37 15.02
C ILE A 370 -6.56 -5.06 13.72
N LYS A 371 -7.31 -4.74 12.66
CA LYS A 371 -7.14 -5.35 11.35
C LYS A 371 -6.03 -4.62 10.57
N ALA A 372 -5.29 -5.36 9.75
CA ALA A 372 -4.37 -4.75 8.80
C ALA A 372 -5.14 -3.88 7.80
N LYS A 373 -4.54 -2.77 7.38
CA LYS A 373 -5.11 -1.73 6.51
C LYS A 373 -6.29 -0.95 7.10
N GLU A 374 -6.58 -1.11 8.39
CA GLU A 374 -7.48 -0.23 9.12
C GLU A 374 -6.82 1.13 9.34
N GLU A 375 -7.61 2.19 9.39
CA GLU A 375 -7.11 3.56 9.57
C GLU A 375 -6.72 3.83 11.02
N LEU A 376 -5.47 4.25 11.23
CA LEU A 376 -4.91 4.52 12.55
C LEU A 376 -4.13 5.83 12.54
N VAL A 377 -4.10 6.50 13.70
CA VAL A 377 -3.34 7.73 13.90
C VAL A 377 -2.01 7.40 14.57
N PHE A 378 -0.91 7.64 13.86
CA PHE A 378 0.46 7.40 14.30
C PHE A 378 1.08 8.68 14.86
N HIS A 379 1.38 8.71 16.15
CA HIS A 379 2.11 9.79 16.79
C HIS A 379 3.59 9.43 16.89
N VAL A 380 4.41 10.04 16.05
CA VAL A 380 5.86 9.78 15.91
C VAL A 380 6.62 11.03 16.32
N GLY A 381 7.08 11.09 17.57
CA GLY A 381 7.76 12.28 18.10
C GLY A 381 6.88 13.53 18.05
N PHE A 382 7.23 14.51 17.21
CA PHE A 382 6.44 15.74 16.98
C PHE A 382 5.38 15.57 15.88
N ARG A 383 5.50 14.52 15.06
CA ARG A 383 4.65 14.31 13.88
C ARG A 383 3.46 13.42 14.20
N GLN A 384 2.36 13.67 13.51
CA GLN A 384 1.14 12.87 13.57
C GLN A 384 0.74 12.49 12.15
N PHE A 385 0.46 11.22 11.91
CA PHE A 385 0.09 10.72 10.59
C PHE A 385 -1.18 9.90 10.67
N VAL A 386 -2.07 10.06 9.70
CA VAL A 386 -3.20 9.15 9.50
C VAL A 386 -2.80 8.19 8.39
N ALA A 387 -2.82 6.89 8.68
CA ALA A 387 -2.38 5.88 7.71
C ALA A 387 -3.01 4.50 7.95
N ARG A 388 -3.03 3.69 6.89
CA ARG A 388 -3.52 2.31 6.89
C ARG A 388 -2.33 1.33 6.87
N PRO A 389 -1.86 0.79 8.01
CA PRO A 389 -0.64 0.00 8.08
C PRO A 389 -0.83 -1.43 7.59
N ILE A 390 0.28 -2.01 7.15
CA ILE A 390 0.39 -3.46 7.01
C ILE A 390 1.26 -4.02 8.14
N PHE A 391 0.71 -4.99 8.87
CA PHE A 391 1.42 -5.72 9.90
C PHE A 391 2.21 -6.89 9.30
N SER A 392 3.41 -7.10 9.82
CA SER A 392 4.31 -8.17 9.36
C SER A 392 5.15 -8.72 10.51
N THR A 393 5.49 -10.00 10.40
CA THR A 393 6.42 -10.67 11.32
C THR A 393 7.84 -10.09 11.22
N ASP A 394 8.49 -9.91 12.36
CA ASP A 394 9.91 -9.56 12.41
C ASP A 394 10.78 -10.81 12.42
N ASN A 395 11.45 -11.09 11.30
CA ASN A 395 12.41 -12.20 11.19
C ASN A 395 13.78 -11.63 10.82
N ILE A 396 14.73 -11.67 11.75
CA ILE A 396 16.08 -11.13 11.54
C ILE A 396 16.85 -11.90 10.46
N SER A 397 16.56 -13.20 10.28
CA SER A 397 17.30 -14.07 9.37
C SER A 397 16.73 -14.19 7.96
N SER A 398 15.70 -13.42 7.62
CA SER A 398 15.08 -13.49 6.29
C SER A 398 14.69 -12.12 5.78
N ASP A 399 14.94 -11.89 4.49
CA ASP A 399 14.55 -10.65 3.80
C ASP A 399 13.05 -10.57 3.52
N LYS A 400 12.34 -11.70 3.67
CA LYS A 400 10.90 -11.82 3.44
C LYS A 400 10.17 -11.87 4.77
N HIS A 401 9.12 -11.09 4.87
CA HIS A 401 8.30 -10.96 6.07
C HIS A 401 6.89 -11.41 5.78
N LYS A 402 6.36 -12.32 6.62
CA LYS A 402 4.97 -12.79 6.49
C LYS A 402 4.06 -11.66 6.96
N MET A 403 3.08 -11.28 6.13
CA MET A 403 2.01 -10.37 6.52
C MET A 403 1.11 -11.03 7.56
N GLU A 404 0.69 -10.25 8.56
CA GLU A 404 -0.32 -10.65 9.55
C GLU A 404 -1.63 -9.91 9.23
N ARG A 405 -2.76 -10.60 9.32
CA ARG A 405 -4.09 -10.01 9.07
C ARG A 405 -4.54 -9.14 10.23
N PHE A 406 -4.12 -9.49 11.45
CA PHE A 406 -4.41 -8.78 12.67
C PHE A 406 -3.15 -8.51 13.48
N LEU A 407 -3.18 -7.48 14.32
CA LEU A 407 -2.15 -7.26 15.31
C LEU A 407 -2.39 -8.15 16.54
N HIS A 408 -1.59 -9.20 16.69
CA HIS A 408 -1.71 -10.13 17.80
C HIS A 408 -1.20 -9.54 19.12
N ALA A 409 -1.88 -9.87 20.23
CA ALA A 409 -1.48 -9.45 21.56
C ALA A 409 -0.18 -10.14 22.04
N GLY A 410 0.62 -9.43 22.83
CA GLY A 410 1.83 -9.98 23.47
C GLY A 410 3.04 -10.20 22.55
N ARG A 411 2.93 -9.94 21.25
CA ARG A 411 4.01 -10.07 20.27
C ARG A 411 4.39 -8.70 19.70
N PHE A 412 5.65 -8.56 19.27
CA PHE A 412 6.10 -7.41 18.49
C PHE A 412 5.92 -7.74 17.01
N SER A 413 5.17 -6.89 16.31
CA SER A 413 4.99 -6.94 14.87
C SER A 413 5.48 -5.65 14.24
N ILE A 414 5.73 -5.66 12.93
CA ILE A 414 6.19 -4.49 12.21
C ILE A 414 5.06 -3.91 11.39
N ALA A 415 4.71 -2.67 11.66
CA ALA A 415 3.78 -1.89 10.84
C ALA A 415 4.56 -1.13 9.78
N SER A 416 4.12 -1.27 8.54
CA SER A 416 4.68 -0.55 7.39
C SER A 416 3.63 0.40 6.82
N ILE A 417 4.00 1.68 6.65
CA ILE A 417 3.14 2.74 6.12
C ILE A 417 3.92 3.63 5.16
N TYR A 418 3.22 4.33 4.27
CA TYR A 418 3.78 5.51 3.61
C TYR A 418 3.64 6.71 4.53
N ALA A 419 4.76 7.37 4.82
CA ALA A 419 4.78 8.61 5.59
C ALA A 419 6.02 9.44 5.24
N PRO A 420 6.05 10.73 5.59
CA PRO A 420 7.25 11.54 5.56
C PRO A 420 8.39 10.90 6.37
N ILE A 421 9.60 10.97 5.83
CA ILE A 421 10.79 10.37 6.42
C ILE A 421 11.06 10.99 7.79
N CYS A 422 11.37 10.14 8.77
CA CYS A 422 11.72 10.54 10.12
C CYS A 422 13.01 9.82 10.52
N PHE A 423 13.92 10.50 11.23
CA PHE A 423 15.18 9.87 11.66
C PHE A 423 15.06 9.21 13.06
N PRO A 424 15.26 7.87 13.20
CA PRO A 424 15.26 7.18 14.49
C PRO A 424 16.35 7.71 15.44
N PRO A 425 16.22 7.61 16.77
CA PRO A 425 15.19 6.87 17.49
C PRO A 425 13.97 7.74 17.80
N LEU A 426 12.79 7.30 17.34
CA LEU A 426 11.53 7.99 17.60
C LEU A 426 10.53 7.02 18.25
N PRO A 427 9.98 7.34 19.44
CA PRO A 427 8.91 6.57 20.01
C PRO A 427 7.63 6.75 19.18
N LEU A 428 6.82 5.70 19.13
CA LEU A 428 5.54 5.69 18.45
C LEU A 428 4.42 5.38 19.44
N ILE A 429 3.34 6.14 19.35
CA ILE A 429 2.05 5.82 19.96
C ILE A 429 1.03 5.74 18.83
N VAL A 430 0.25 4.67 18.80
CA VAL A 430 -0.83 4.49 17.82
C VAL A 430 -2.15 4.67 18.53
N LEU A 431 -2.93 5.63 18.04
CA LEU A 431 -4.29 5.88 18.50
C LEU A 431 -5.26 5.34 17.47
N LYS A 432 -6.36 4.75 17.96
CA LYS A 432 -7.52 4.45 17.14
C LYS A 432 -8.62 5.43 17.52
N SER A 433 -9.09 6.18 16.53
CA SER A 433 -10.32 6.96 16.67
C SER A 433 -11.50 6.02 16.43
N VAL A 434 -12.47 6.04 17.33
CA VAL A 434 -13.76 5.37 17.12
C VAL A 434 -14.78 6.49 17.02
N GLU A 435 -15.56 6.51 15.96
CA GLU A 435 -16.57 7.55 15.72
C GLU A 435 -17.46 7.74 16.97
N GLY A 436 -17.45 8.97 17.51
CA GLY A 436 -18.23 9.34 18.69
C GLY A 436 -17.62 8.99 20.06
N ALA A 437 -16.42 8.41 20.12
CA ALA A 437 -15.71 8.10 21.38
C ALA A 437 -14.32 8.75 21.45
N ALA A 438 -13.78 8.85 22.66
CA ALA A 438 -12.41 9.35 22.87
C ALA A 438 -11.39 8.42 22.21
N THR A 439 -10.37 9.01 21.57
CA THR A 439 -9.27 8.26 20.94
C THR A 439 -8.58 7.35 21.95
N ALA A 440 -8.55 6.06 21.67
CA ALA A 440 -7.95 5.06 22.56
C ALA A 440 -6.53 4.70 22.09
N VAL A 441 -5.63 4.45 23.05
CA VAL A 441 -4.28 3.95 22.75
C VAL A 441 -4.38 2.48 22.34
N ALA A 442 -4.20 2.22 21.05
CA ALA A 442 -4.32 0.90 20.47
C ALA A 442 -3.00 0.12 20.55
N ALA A 443 -1.88 0.79 20.31
CA ALA A 443 -0.56 0.18 20.31
C ALA A 443 0.57 1.16 20.64
N VAL A 444 1.70 0.63 21.10
CA VAL A 444 2.91 1.39 21.44
C VAL A 444 4.09 0.78 20.70
N GLY A 445 5.04 1.61 20.28
CA GLY A 445 6.15 1.16 19.46
C GLY A 445 7.31 2.15 19.35
N ALA A 446 8.16 1.90 18.37
CA ALA A 446 9.23 2.80 17.95
C ALA A 446 9.51 2.66 16.47
N LEU A 447 9.98 3.73 15.84
CA LEU A 447 10.48 3.70 14.47
C LEU A 447 11.75 2.85 14.40
N ARG A 448 11.75 1.86 13.51
CA ARG A 448 12.87 0.92 13.32
C ARG A 448 13.77 1.35 12.17
N SER A 449 13.21 1.48 10.97
CA SER A 449 13.95 1.86 9.76
C SER A 449 13.00 2.43 8.70
N VAL A 450 13.59 2.99 7.63
CA VAL A 450 12.88 3.61 6.52
C VAL A 450 13.44 3.02 5.23
N ASP A 451 12.82 1.95 4.74
CA ASP A 451 13.37 1.14 3.64
C ASP A 451 12.25 0.66 2.69
N PRO A 452 12.11 1.21 1.46
CA PRO A 452 11.06 0.78 0.55
C PRO A 452 11.22 -0.66 0.04
N ASP A 453 12.44 -1.20 0.10
CA ASP A 453 12.80 -2.51 -0.44
C ASP A 453 12.39 -3.69 0.45
N ARG A 454 11.90 -3.44 1.68
CA ARG A 454 11.46 -4.52 2.58
C ARG A 454 10.31 -5.31 1.96
N ILE A 455 10.46 -6.63 1.88
CA ILE A 455 9.49 -7.49 1.20
C ILE A 455 8.47 -8.05 2.20
N ILE A 456 7.22 -7.64 2.04
CA ILE A 456 6.08 -8.14 2.82
C ILE A 456 5.23 -9.06 1.94
N LEU A 457 5.07 -10.31 2.35
CA LEU A 457 4.35 -11.35 1.60
C LEU A 457 3.07 -11.76 2.32
N LYS A 458 1.93 -11.59 1.66
CA LYS A 458 0.65 -12.19 2.04
C LYS A 458 0.71 -13.67 1.67
N LYS A 459 0.63 -14.53 2.69
CA LYS A 459 0.48 -15.98 2.53
C LYS A 459 -1.01 -16.29 2.46
N ILE A 460 -1.39 -17.22 1.59
CA ILE A 460 -2.69 -17.89 1.63
C ILE A 460 -2.47 -19.39 1.59
N ILE A 461 -3.37 -20.14 2.22
CA ILE A 461 -3.34 -21.60 2.28
C ILE A 461 -4.63 -22.11 1.66
N LEU A 462 -4.51 -22.81 0.55
CA LEU A 462 -5.63 -23.55 -0.04
C LEU A 462 -5.66 -24.94 0.59
N THR A 463 -6.82 -25.35 1.08
CA THR A 463 -7.03 -26.62 1.76
C THR A 463 -7.70 -27.62 0.84
N GLY A 464 -7.44 -28.91 1.08
CA GLY A 464 -8.02 -30.00 0.32
C GLY A 464 -8.02 -31.29 1.12
N TYR A 465 -8.99 -32.14 0.84
CA TYR A 465 -9.22 -33.35 1.62
C TYR A 465 -8.87 -34.61 0.80
N PRO A 466 -8.11 -35.55 1.37
CA PRO A 466 -7.81 -36.81 0.70
C PRO A 466 -9.07 -37.69 0.64
N GLN A 467 -9.48 -38.05 -0.56
CA GLN A 467 -10.61 -38.95 -0.78
C GLN A 467 -10.16 -40.42 -0.77
N ARG A 468 -9.03 -40.73 -1.44
CA ARG A 468 -8.50 -42.09 -1.55
C ARG A 468 -7.00 -42.07 -1.39
N VAL A 469 -6.48 -42.83 -0.43
CA VAL A 469 -5.04 -42.98 -0.20
C VAL A 469 -4.58 -44.37 -0.64
N SER A 470 -3.42 -44.43 -1.30
CA SER A 470 -2.77 -45.65 -1.76
C SER A 470 -1.25 -45.52 -1.57
N LYS A 471 -0.73 -46.05 -0.47
CA LYS A 471 0.69 -45.93 -0.07
C LYS A 471 1.13 -44.46 -0.06
N LEU A 472 1.99 -44.06 -1.00
CA LEU A 472 2.52 -42.69 -1.14
C LEU A 472 1.68 -41.79 -2.07
N LYS A 473 0.62 -42.33 -2.68
CA LYS A 473 -0.25 -41.60 -3.61
C LYS A 473 -1.57 -41.31 -2.93
N ALA A 474 -2.11 -40.11 -3.09
CA ALA A 474 -3.46 -39.78 -2.64
C ALA A 474 -4.23 -39.01 -3.71
N SER A 475 -5.52 -39.26 -3.81
CA SER A 475 -6.46 -38.45 -4.59
C SER A 475 -7.05 -37.40 -3.66
N VAL A 476 -6.81 -36.13 -3.94
CA VAL A 476 -7.28 -34.97 -3.15
C VAL A 476 -8.44 -34.29 -3.87
N ARG A 477 -9.47 -33.88 -3.12
CA ARG A 477 -10.63 -33.13 -3.60
C ARG A 477 -10.81 -31.83 -2.82
N TYR A 478 -11.68 -30.96 -3.34
CA TYR A 478 -12.10 -29.68 -2.73
C TYR A 478 -11.04 -28.58 -2.64
N MET A 479 -9.81 -28.81 -3.11
CA MET A 479 -8.82 -27.73 -3.26
C MET A 479 -9.03 -26.91 -4.54
N PHE A 480 -9.55 -27.54 -5.60
CA PHE A 480 -9.86 -26.89 -6.86
C PHE A 480 -11.12 -27.52 -7.44
N HIS A 481 -11.83 -26.76 -8.28
CA HIS A 481 -13.05 -27.21 -8.95
C HIS A 481 -12.86 -27.49 -10.43
N ASN A 482 -11.81 -26.92 -11.04
CA ASN A 482 -11.49 -27.10 -12.46
C ASN A 482 -10.18 -27.89 -12.67
N PRO A 483 -10.09 -28.75 -13.69
CA PRO A 483 -8.88 -29.53 -13.97
C PRO A 483 -7.74 -28.67 -14.55
N GLU A 484 -8.07 -27.54 -15.18
CA GLU A 484 -7.10 -26.56 -15.68
C GLU A 484 -6.37 -25.85 -14.54
N ASP A 485 -7.07 -25.54 -13.45
CA ASP A 485 -6.48 -24.91 -12.27
C ASP A 485 -5.45 -25.85 -11.62
N VAL A 486 -5.75 -27.15 -11.54
CA VAL A 486 -4.79 -28.16 -11.08
C VAL A 486 -3.52 -28.20 -11.94
N ARG A 487 -3.64 -28.02 -13.27
CA ARG A 487 -2.47 -27.97 -14.16
C ARG A 487 -1.66 -26.70 -13.97
N TRP A 488 -2.33 -25.56 -13.77
CA TRP A 488 -1.69 -24.27 -13.48
C TRP A 488 -0.86 -24.33 -12.20
N PHE A 489 -1.42 -24.86 -11.11
CA PHE A 489 -0.74 -24.97 -9.81
C PHE A 489 0.12 -26.23 -9.66
N LYS A 490 0.30 -27.03 -10.72
CA LYS A 490 1.12 -28.26 -10.69
C LYS A 490 2.56 -28.06 -10.19
N PRO A 491 3.27 -26.94 -10.49
CA PRO A 491 4.63 -26.73 -10.00
C PRO A 491 4.73 -26.48 -8.48
N VAL A 492 3.62 -26.17 -7.82
CA VAL A 492 3.60 -25.80 -6.39
C VAL A 492 3.72 -27.04 -5.51
N GLU A 493 4.55 -26.96 -4.47
CA GLU A 493 4.69 -28.01 -3.47
C GLU A 493 3.47 -28.03 -2.55
N VAL A 494 2.93 -29.22 -2.30
CA VAL A 494 1.84 -29.44 -1.35
C VAL A 494 2.39 -30.04 -0.06
N TRP A 495 1.84 -29.64 1.07
CA TRP A 495 2.21 -30.17 2.38
C TRP A 495 0.95 -30.53 3.15
N THR A 496 1.09 -31.19 4.30
CA THR A 496 -0.07 -31.61 5.10
C THR A 496 0.08 -31.18 6.55
N LYS A 497 -1.04 -31.00 7.27
CA LYS A 497 -1.03 -30.59 8.68
C LYS A 497 -0.24 -31.60 9.55
N CYS A 498 -0.21 -32.88 9.17
CA CYS A 498 0.65 -33.89 9.81
C CYS A 498 2.13 -33.88 9.35
N GLY A 499 2.60 -32.85 8.65
CA GLY A 499 4.01 -32.65 8.31
C GLY A 499 4.53 -33.45 7.11
N ARG A 500 3.64 -33.98 6.25
CA ARG A 500 4.05 -34.62 4.99
C ARG A 500 4.26 -33.57 3.90
N ARG A 501 5.13 -33.89 2.94
CA ARG A 501 5.41 -33.03 1.77
C ARG A 501 5.25 -33.83 0.49
N GLY A 502 4.76 -33.18 -0.55
CA GLY A 502 4.40 -33.84 -1.80
C GLY A 502 4.28 -32.89 -2.97
N ARG A 503 3.94 -33.47 -4.12
CA ARG A 503 3.73 -32.75 -5.39
C ARG A 503 2.50 -33.24 -6.12
N VAL A 504 1.88 -32.36 -6.88
CA VAL A 504 0.76 -32.68 -7.76
C VAL A 504 1.27 -33.43 -8.99
N LYS A 505 0.63 -34.55 -9.34
CA LYS A 505 0.99 -35.37 -10.50
C LYS A 505 0.14 -35.03 -11.72
N GLU A 506 -1.17 -35.22 -11.59
CA GLU A 506 -2.14 -35.07 -12.69
C GLU A 506 -3.54 -34.76 -12.11
N PRO A 507 -4.37 -33.98 -12.83
CA PRO A 507 -5.80 -33.86 -12.53
C PRO A 507 -6.52 -35.17 -12.82
N VAL A 508 -7.63 -35.41 -12.11
CA VAL A 508 -8.50 -36.56 -12.25
C VAL A 508 -9.94 -36.09 -12.45
N GLY A 509 -10.55 -36.49 -13.55
CA GLY A 509 -11.92 -36.13 -13.88
C GLY A 509 -12.09 -34.65 -14.23
N THR A 510 -13.34 -34.19 -14.15
CA THR A 510 -13.78 -32.84 -14.56
C THR A 510 -13.94 -31.87 -13.38
N HIS A 511 -14.03 -32.36 -12.14
CA HIS A 511 -14.33 -31.55 -10.95
C HIS A 511 -13.09 -31.18 -10.12
N GLY A 512 -11.94 -30.95 -10.78
CA GLY A 512 -10.73 -30.44 -10.10
C GLY A 512 -10.08 -31.38 -9.09
N ALA A 513 -10.45 -32.66 -9.04
CA ALA A 513 -9.75 -33.64 -8.22
C ALA A 513 -8.31 -33.84 -8.75
N MET A 514 -7.36 -34.12 -7.87
CA MET A 514 -5.96 -34.25 -8.25
C MET A 514 -5.27 -35.44 -7.58
N LYS A 515 -4.36 -36.10 -8.29
CA LYS A 515 -3.46 -37.10 -7.72
C LYS A 515 -2.19 -36.43 -7.23
N CYS A 516 -1.90 -36.60 -5.95
CA CYS A 516 -0.68 -36.12 -5.30
C CYS A 516 0.22 -37.29 -4.91
N ILE A 517 1.53 -37.05 -4.93
CA ILE A 517 2.56 -37.99 -4.45
C ILE A 517 3.24 -37.36 -3.25
N PHE A 518 3.28 -38.07 -2.13
CA PHE A 518 3.89 -37.62 -0.88
C PHE A 518 5.13 -38.43 -0.54
N ASN A 519 5.95 -37.88 0.36
CA ASN A 519 7.14 -38.53 0.92
C ASN A 519 6.82 -39.66 1.92
N GLY A 520 5.58 -39.72 2.43
CA GLY A 520 5.12 -40.73 3.38
C GLY A 520 3.66 -41.11 3.15
N VAL A 521 3.17 -42.08 3.92
CA VAL A 521 1.77 -42.51 3.88
C VAL A 521 0.90 -41.42 4.52
N LEU A 522 -0.16 -41.04 3.81
CA LEU A 522 -1.13 -40.03 4.24
C LEU A 522 -2.26 -40.68 5.06
N GLN A 523 -2.73 -40.01 6.11
CA GLN A 523 -3.91 -40.44 6.85
C GLN A 523 -5.19 -39.86 6.22
N GLN A 524 -6.31 -40.57 6.33
CA GLN A 524 -7.58 -40.13 5.72
C GLN A 524 -8.14 -38.84 6.35
N HIS A 525 -7.83 -38.59 7.63
CA HIS A 525 -8.22 -37.36 8.35
C HIS A 525 -7.20 -36.22 8.21
N ASP A 526 -6.11 -36.43 7.44
CA ASP A 526 -5.12 -35.37 7.22
C ASP A 526 -5.67 -34.34 6.22
N THR A 527 -5.22 -33.11 6.33
CA THR A 527 -5.60 -32.01 5.42
C THR A 527 -4.39 -31.67 4.56
N VAL A 528 -4.60 -31.68 3.24
CA VAL A 528 -3.58 -31.29 2.27
C VAL A 528 -3.68 -29.79 2.02
N CYS A 529 -2.55 -29.10 2.14
CA CYS A 529 -2.44 -27.67 2.06
C CYS A 529 -1.49 -27.27 0.93
N MET A 530 -1.83 -26.18 0.23
CA MET A 530 -0.97 -25.51 -0.74
C MET A 530 -0.74 -24.08 -0.29
N SER A 531 0.52 -23.66 -0.18
CA SER A 531 0.85 -22.28 0.21
C SER A 531 1.21 -21.43 -0.99
N LEU A 532 0.49 -20.33 -1.15
CA LEU A 532 0.72 -19.33 -2.19
C LEU A 532 1.08 -17.99 -1.55
N TYR A 533 1.92 -17.22 -2.23
CA TYR A 533 2.45 -15.95 -1.73
C TYR A 533 2.26 -14.84 -2.76
N LYS A 534 1.84 -13.67 -2.31
CA LYS A 534 1.77 -12.42 -3.08
C LYS A 534 2.47 -11.32 -2.30
N ARG A 535 3.19 -10.43 -2.97
CA ARG A 535 3.73 -9.23 -2.32
C ARG A 535 2.62 -8.23 -2.05
N SER A 536 2.57 -7.71 -0.83
CA SER A 536 1.58 -6.73 -0.39
C SER A 536 2.28 -5.43 -0.06
N TYR A 537 1.67 -4.31 -0.49
CA TYR A 537 2.16 -2.97 -0.26
C TYR A 537 1.16 -2.18 0.59
N PRO A 538 1.61 -1.25 1.45
CA PRO A 538 0.72 -0.37 2.19
C PRO A 538 -0.23 0.39 1.26
N LYS A 539 -1.37 0.86 1.77
CA LYS A 539 -2.24 1.76 1.01
C LYS A 539 -1.72 3.19 1.13
N TRP A 540 -1.78 3.95 0.05
CA TRP A 540 -1.45 5.38 0.08
C TRP A 540 -2.46 6.13 0.96
N PRO A 541 -2.02 7.04 1.85
CA PRO A 541 -2.93 7.78 2.70
C PRO A 541 -3.72 8.81 1.87
N GLU A 542 -5.05 8.82 2.02
CA GLU A 542 -5.96 9.83 1.45
C GLU A 542 -5.77 11.17 2.17
N HIS A 543 -5.78 11.13 3.52
CA HIS A 543 -5.49 12.25 4.40
C HIS A 543 -4.20 11.99 5.17
N ARG A 544 -3.30 12.98 5.22
CA ARG A 544 -1.98 12.83 5.86
C ARG A 544 -1.97 13.21 7.33
N PHE A 545 -2.76 14.22 7.69
CA PHE A 545 -2.68 14.86 8.99
C PHE A 545 -4.06 14.97 9.63
N PRO A 546 -4.20 14.71 10.94
CA PRO A 546 -5.49 14.59 11.60
C PRO A 546 -6.29 15.90 11.69
N ILE A 547 -5.65 17.08 11.63
CA ILE A 547 -6.37 18.38 11.65
C ILE A 547 -7.09 18.65 10.32
N LEU A 548 -6.68 17.95 9.25
CA LEU A 548 -7.34 18.01 7.95
C LEU A 548 -8.63 17.16 7.90
N ASP A 549 -8.86 16.31 8.89
CA ASP A 549 -10.11 15.61 9.08
C ASP A 549 -11.12 16.51 9.83
N VAL A 550 -12.39 16.38 9.45
CA VAL A 550 -13.58 17.16 9.85
C VAL A 550 -13.83 18.44 9.05
#